data_AF-A0A6C0K419-F1
#
_entry.id   AF-A0A6C0K419-F1
#
_cell.length_a   1.000
_cell.length_b   1.000
_cell.length_c   1.000
_cell.angle_alpha   90.00
_cell.angle_beta   90.00
_cell.angle_gamma   90.00
#
_symmetry.space_group_name_H-M   'P 1'
#
loop_
_entity.id
_entity.type
_entity.pdbx_description
1 polymer ?
#
loop_
_entity_poly.entity_id
_entity_poly.type
_entity_poly.pdbx_seq_one_letter_code
_entity_poly.pdbx_strand_id
1 'polypeptide(L)'
;MLHEYLMNTASVFFLVYYVPELYANWKNKNANIYNMPEKAILVLASGFALSYAIINNDIALISNYGPMLALDIIAFVMRSYYVYKNYGDNHATLVPIDPSDSNDTHTTDSP
;
A
#
# COMPACT_ATOMS: atom_id res chain seq x y z
N MET A 1 -20.58 1.06 -22.05
CA MET A 1 -21.17 -0.11 -21.36
C MET A 1 -20.13 -1.13 -20.88
N LEU A 2 -19.56 -2.01 -21.72
CA LEU A 2 -18.63 -3.06 -21.25
C LEU A 2 -17.35 -2.49 -20.62
N HIS A 3 -16.76 -1.47 -21.26
CA HIS A 3 -15.52 -0.82 -20.79
C HIS A 3 -15.70 -0.11 -19.44
N GLU A 4 -16.85 0.53 -19.22
CA GLU A 4 -17.19 1.18 -17.94
C GLU A 4 -17.38 0.14 -16.84
N TYR A 5 -17.97 -1.02 -17.17
CA TYR A 5 -18.17 -2.12 -16.23
C TYR A 5 -16.84 -2.73 -15.77
N LEU A 6 -15.91 -2.94 -16.72
CA LEU A 6 -14.55 -3.39 -16.43
C LEU A 6 -13.79 -2.38 -15.56
N MET A 7 -13.88 -1.08 -15.86
CA MET A 7 -13.23 -0.04 -15.06
C MET A 7 -13.77 0.06 -13.65
N ASN A 8 -15.09 0.06 -13.47
CA ASN A 8 -15.69 0.10 -12.13
C ASN A 8 -15.32 -1.15 -11.31
N THR A 9 -15.32 -2.31 -11.95
CA THR A 9 -14.92 -3.56 -11.29
C THR A 9 -13.47 -3.50 -10.84
N ALA A 10 -12.57 -2.98 -11.70
CA ALA A 10 -11.17 -2.77 -11.34
C ALA A 10 -11.01 -1.79 -10.15
N SER A 11 -11.76 -0.68 -10.11
CA SER A 11 -11.74 0.27 -8.99
C SER A 11 -12.14 -0.37 -7.67
N VAL A 12 -13.17 -1.24 -7.68
CA VAL A 12 -13.65 -1.94 -6.48
C VAL A 12 -12.60 -2.92 -5.97
N PHE A 13 -12.01 -3.72 -6.86
CA PHE A 13 -10.92 -4.64 -6.48
C PHE A 13 -9.71 -3.89 -5.93
N PHE A 14 -9.38 -2.74 -6.52
CA PHE A 14 -8.29 -1.90 -6.05
C PHE A 14 -8.54 -1.38 -4.63
N LEU A 15 -9.74 -0.87 -4.35
CA LEU A 15 -10.12 -0.40 -3.01
C LEU A 15 -10.07 -1.53 -1.97
N VAL A 16 -10.55 -2.72 -2.32
CA VAL A 16 -10.54 -3.89 -1.42
C VAL A 16 -9.10 -4.31 -1.10
N TYR A 17 -8.18 -4.25 -2.07
CA TYR A 17 -6.77 -4.56 -1.85
C TYR A 17 -6.06 -3.50 -1.00
N TYR A 18 -6.51 -2.25 -1.06
CA TYR A 18 -5.89 -1.14 -0.34
C TYR A 18 -6.17 -1.14 1.17
N VAL A 19 -7.31 -1.68 1.60
CA VAL A 19 -7.70 -1.74 3.02
C VAL A 19 -6.70 -2.57 3.86
N PRO A 20 -6.34 -3.81 3.48
CA PRO A 20 -5.30 -4.57 4.17
C PRO A 20 -3.96 -3.85 4.23
N GLU A 21 -3.56 -3.16 3.16
CA GLU A 21 -2.28 -2.45 3.11
C GLU A 21 -2.24 -1.26 4.08
N LEU A 22 -3.29 -0.43 4.11
CA LEU A 22 -3.42 0.66 5.06
C LEU A 22 -3.46 0.15 6.51
N TYR A 23 -4.21 -0.94 6.75
CA TYR A 23 -4.28 -1.57 8.06
C TYR A 23 -2.92 -2.09 8.53
N ALA A 24 -2.16 -2.75 7.63
CA ALA A 24 -0.81 -3.23 7.94
C ALA A 24 0.14 -2.07 8.22
N ASN A 25 0.10 -0.98 7.44
CA ASN A 25 0.90 0.21 7.70
C ASN A 25 0.56 0.84 9.08
N TRP A 26 -0.71 0.86 9.47
CA TRP A 26 -1.14 1.43 10.74
C TRP A 26 -0.80 0.53 11.95
N LYS A 27 -1.11 -0.76 11.88
CA LYS A 27 -0.93 -1.71 13.00
C LYS A 27 0.51 -2.16 13.18
N ASN A 28 1.17 -2.59 12.10
CA ASN A 28 2.51 -3.16 12.22
C ASN A 28 3.58 -2.07 12.35
N LYS A 29 3.28 -0.81 11.96
CA LYS A 29 4.27 0.28 11.85
C LYS A 29 5.55 -0.16 11.11
N ASN A 30 5.43 -1.23 10.32
CA ASN A 30 6.54 -1.93 9.68
C ASN A 30 6.80 -1.22 8.36
N ALA A 31 7.33 -0.01 8.49
CA ALA A 31 7.75 0.80 7.38
C ALA A 31 9.25 0.59 7.21
N ASN A 32 9.60 -0.30 6.30
CA ASN A 32 10.98 -0.55 5.91
C ASN A 32 11.37 0.46 4.82
N ILE A 33 12.55 1.07 4.95
CA ILE A 33 13.09 1.99 3.94
C ILE A 33 13.28 1.30 2.58
N TYR A 34 13.51 -0.02 2.55
CA TYR A 34 13.61 -0.79 1.31
C TYR A 34 12.28 -0.91 0.54
N ASN A 35 11.14 -0.74 1.21
CA ASN A 35 9.81 -0.79 0.59
C ASN A 35 9.26 0.61 0.27
N MET A 36 10.05 1.66 0.53
CA MET A 36 9.68 3.04 0.23
C MET A 36 9.80 3.38 -1.27
N PRO A 37 10.85 2.93 -2.01
CA PRO A 37 10.94 3.17 -3.45
C PRO A 37 9.76 2.59 -4.24
N GLU A 38 9.27 1.41 -3.86
CA GLU A 38 8.08 0.81 -4.47
C GLU A 38 6.86 1.74 -4.36
N LYS A 39 6.62 2.31 -3.17
CA LYS A 39 5.50 3.25 -2.98
C LYS A 39 5.71 4.57 -3.69
N ALA A 40 6.94 5.07 -3.77
CA ALA A 40 7.25 6.25 -4.56
C ALA A 40 6.93 6.04 -6.05
N ILE A 41 7.28 4.86 -6.60
CA ILE A 41 6.95 4.49 -7.99
C ILE A 41 5.44 4.42 -8.19
N LEU A 42 4.69 3.85 -7.24
CA LEU A 42 3.22 3.79 -7.34
C LEU A 42 2.57 5.17 -7.34
N VAL A 43 2.98 6.08 -6.45
CA VAL A 43 2.50 7.47 -6.43
C VAL A 43 2.80 8.19 -7.75
N LEU A 44 4.00 8.00 -8.31
CA LEU A 44 4.35 8.60 -9.60
C LEU A 44 3.51 7.99 -10.74
N ALA A 45 3.34 6.67 -10.76
CA ALA A 45 2.55 5.98 -11.77
C ALA A 45 1.08 6.41 -11.74
N SER A 46 0.45 6.46 -10.57
CA SER A 46 -0.93 6.93 -10.41
C SER A 46 -1.06 8.43 -10.69
N GLY A 47 -0.04 9.23 -10.40
CA GLY A 47 0.03 10.65 -10.76
C GLY A 47 0.09 10.88 -12.28
N PHE A 48 0.91 10.10 -13.00
CA PHE A 48 0.94 10.15 -14.47
C PHE A 48 -0.35 9.64 -15.10
N ALA A 49 -0.93 8.56 -14.55
CA ALA A 49 -2.20 8.01 -15.04
C ALA A 49 -3.36 9.01 -14.87
N LEU A 50 -3.44 9.68 -13.73
CA LEU A 50 -4.43 10.74 -13.51
C LEU A 50 -4.18 11.96 -14.42
N SER A 51 -2.93 12.37 -14.60
CA SER A 51 -2.58 13.47 -15.50
C SER A 51 -2.98 13.17 -16.93
N TYR A 52 -2.74 11.94 -17.40
CA TYR A 52 -3.21 11.47 -18.70
C TYR A 52 -4.74 11.52 -18.80
N ALA A 53 -5.45 11.06 -17.78
CA ALA A 53 -6.91 11.07 -17.73
C ALA A 53 -7.49 12.49 -17.84
N ILE A 54 -6.87 13.46 -17.14
CA ILE A 54 -7.26 14.87 -17.17
C ILE A 54 -7.05 15.48 -18.56
N ILE A 55 -5.88 15.27 -19.16
CA ILE A 55 -5.57 15.83 -20.50
C ILE A 55 -6.55 15.31 -21.56
N ASN A 56 -7.01 14.06 -21.43
CA ASN A 56 -7.95 13.45 -22.36
C ASN A 56 -9.43 13.66 -21.99
N ASN A 57 -9.73 14.39 -20.90
CA ASN A 57 -11.09 14.59 -20.38
C ASN A 57 -11.88 13.28 -20.16
N ASP A 58 -11.19 12.20 -19.77
CA ASP A 58 -11.82 10.91 -19.53
C ASP A 58 -12.29 10.79 -18.08
N ILE A 59 -13.57 11.04 -17.87
CA ILE A 59 -14.22 11.03 -16.55
C ILE A 59 -14.15 9.64 -15.90
N ALA A 60 -14.19 8.56 -16.70
CA ALA A 60 -14.07 7.20 -16.16
C ALA A 60 -12.66 6.97 -15.60
N LEU A 61 -11.62 7.41 -16.31
CA LEU A 61 -10.23 7.29 -15.84
C LEU A 61 -9.96 8.19 -14.64
N ILE A 62 -10.52 9.40 -14.62
CA ILE A 62 -10.38 10.34 -13.50
C ILE A 62 -11.03 9.78 -12.22
N SER A 63 -12.25 9.23 -12.33
CA SER A 63 -12.96 8.67 -11.17
C SER A 63 -12.33 7.39 -10.61
N ASN A 64 -11.45 6.74 -11.38
CA ASN A 64 -10.66 5.58 -10.95
C ASN A 64 -9.30 6.00 -10.37
N TYR A 65 -8.50 6.73 -11.14
CA TYR A 65 -7.15 7.11 -10.74
C TYR A 65 -7.11 8.21 -9.68
N GLY A 66 -8.16 9.02 -9.53
CA GLY A 66 -8.25 10.06 -8.50
C GLY A 66 -8.22 9.46 -7.09
N PRO A 67 -9.18 8.59 -6.73
CA PRO A 67 -9.16 7.89 -5.45
C PRO A 67 -7.90 7.03 -5.25
N MET A 68 -7.41 6.38 -6.31
CA MET A 68 -6.19 5.57 -6.27
C MET A 68 -4.95 6.40 -5.88
N LEU A 69 -4.76 7.56 -6.51
CA LEU A 69 -3.66 8.48 -6.17
C LEU A 69 -3.79 8.99 -4.73
N ALA A 70 -5.00 9.30 -4.27
CA ALA A 70 -5.22 9.73 -2.88
C ALA A 70 -4.79 8.65 -1.88
N LEU A 71 -5.13 7.39 -2.15
CA LEU A 71 -4.73 6.24 -1.32
C LEU A 71 -3.21 6.00 -1.36
N ASP A 72 -2.59 6.10 -2.54
CA ASP A 72 -1.14 6.01 -2.70
C ASP A 72 -0.40 7.10 -1.92
N ILE A 73 -0.89 8.34 -1.95
CA ILE A 73 -0.32 9.44 -1.15
C ILE A 73 -0.46 9.15 0.34
N ILE A 74 -1.64 8.72 0.80
CA ILE A 74 -1.87 8.40 2.22
C ILE A 74 -0.92 7.28 2.68
N ALA A 75 -0.83 6.18 1.92
CA ALA A 75 0.06 5.07 2.24
C ALA A 75 1.54 5.50 2.21
N PHE A 76 1.94 6.31 1.23
CA PHE A 76 3.28 6.85 1.12
C PHE A 76 3.63 7.75 2.32
N VAL A 77 2.73 8.64 2.72
CA VAL A 77 2.93 9.53 3.88
C VAL A 77 3.01 8.73 5.18
N MET A 78 2.09 7.77 5.41
CA MET A 78 2.16 6.90 6.59
C MET A 78 3.49 6.13 6.65
N ARG A 79 3.89 5.51 5.54
CA ARG A 79 5.13 4.74 5.47
C ARG A 79 6.35 5.64 5.65
N SER A 80 6.36 6.83 5.05
CA SER A 80 7.44 7.81 5.21
C SER A 80 7.56 8.30 6.66
N TYR A 81 6.43 8.58 7.32
CA TYR A 81 6.39 8.97 8.72
C TYR A 81 6.98 7.88 9.64
N TYR A 82 6.60 6.62 9.43
CA TYR A 82 7.13 5.52 10.22
C TYR A 82 8.60 5.21 9.90
N VAL A 83 9.06 5.33 8.65
CA VAL A 83 10.50 5.23 8.32
C VAL A 83 11.27 6.30 9.08
N TYR A 84 10.82 7.55 9.05
CA TYR A 84 11.48 8.65 9.75
C TYR A 84 11.51 8.41 11.27
N LYS A 85 10.39 8.00 11.86
CA LYS A 85 10.30 7.68 13.28
C LYS A 85 11.23 6.51 13.66
N ASN A 86 11.18 5.41 12.91
CA ASN A 86 12.01 4.24 13.17
C ASN A 86 13.51 4.53 12.99
N TYR A 87 13.86 5.43 12.07
CA TYR A 87 15.23 5.90 11.86
C TYR A 87 15.73 6.83 12.97
N GLY A 88 14.84 7.63 13.56
CA GLY A 88 15.16 8.49 14.71
C GLY A 88 15.29 7.72 16.04
N ASP A 89 14.48 6.67 16.22
CA ASP A 89 14.49 5.85 17.45
C ASP A 89 15.56 4.74 17.42
N ASN A 90 16.03 4.29 16.25
CA ASN A 90 17.06 3.26 16.12
C ASN A 90 18.06 3.62 15.00
N HIS A 91 19.32 3.83 15.36
CA HIS A 91 20.41 3.66 14.39
C HIS A 91 20.33 2.25 13.82
N ALA A 92 19.88 2.13 12.56
CA ALA A 92 20.03 0.97 11.69
C ALA A 92 19.83 -0.41 12.33
N THR A 93 18.57 -0.83 12.46
CA THR A 93 18.24 -2.26 12.53
C THR A 93 17.02 -2.42 11.63
N LEU A 94 17.14 -2.92 10.39
CA LEU A 94 17.30 -4.34 10.13
C LEU A 94 16.73 -5.18 11.28
N VAL A 95 15.46 -4.97 11.64
CA VAL A 95 14.73 -6.01 12.37
C VAL A 95 14.61 -7.14 11.35
N PRO A 96 15.34 -8.26 11.50
CA PRO A 96 15.06 -9.43 10.71
C PRO A 96 13.62 -9.81 11.01
N ILE A 97 12.85 -10.18 9.99
CA ILE A 97 11.60 -10.88 10.22
C ILE A 97 11.99 -12.12 11.03
N ASP A 98 11.69 -12.14 12.31
CA ASP A 98 11.95 -13.30 13.16
C ASP A 98 11.00 -14.40 12.67
N PRO A 99 11.52 -15.53 12.13
CA PRO A 99 10.67 -16.59 11.60
C PRO A 99 9.87 -17.33 12.70
N SER A 100 10.09 -17.01 13.98
CA SER A 100 9.47 -17.71 15.11
C SER A 100 7.98 -17.43 15.34
N ASP A 101 7.39 -16.39 14.73
CA ASP A 101 5.96 -16.08 14.87
C ASP A 101 5.03 -16.90 13.94
N SER A 102 5.56 -17.95 13.29
CA SER A 102 4.80 -18.79 12.36
C SER A 102 4.31 -20.14 12.90
N ASN A 103 4.56 -20.47 14.17
CA ASN A 103 4.20 -21.78 14.73
C ASN A 103 3.19 -21.68 15.88
N ASP A 104 1.98 -21.23 15.56
CA ASP A 104 0.79 -21.72 16.26
C ASP A 104 0.31 -23.02 15.58
N THR A 105 0.04 -24.03 16.42
CA THR A 105 -0.59 -25.36 16.17
C THR A 105 0.31 -26.53 15.73
N HIS A 106 0.65 -27.42 16.68
CA HIS A 106 0.01 -28.75 16.82
C HIS A 106 0.65 -29.56 17.97
N THR A 107 -0.18 -30.01 18.93
CA THR A 107 -0.21 -31.33 19.62
C THR A 107 1.09 -32.17 19.64
N THR A 108 1.60 -32.69 20.75
CA THR A 108 0.93 -33.65 21.66
C THR A 108 1.69 -33.77 22.99
N ASP A 109 0.92 -34.03 24.04
CA ASP A 109 1.33 -34.44 25.39
C ASP A 109 2.37 -35.57 25.43
N SER A 110 3.28 -35.47 26.42
CA SER A 110 3.81 -36.49 27.37
C SER A 110 4.23 -37.90 26.88
N PRO A 111 5.05 -38.68 27.64
CA PRO A 111 5.50 -38.53 29.02
C PRO A 111 7.02 -38.35 29.24
#